data_AF-A0A0N4X3R6-F1
#
_entry.id   AF-A0A0N4X3R6-F1
#
_cell.length_a   1.000
_cell.length_b   1.000
_cell.length_c   1.000
_cell.angle_alpha   90.00
_cell.angle_beta   90.00
_cell.angle_gamma   90.00
#
_symmetry.space_group_name_H-M   'P 1'
#
loop_
_entity.id
_entity.type
_entity.pdbx_description
1 polymer ?
#
loop_
_entity_poly.entity_id
_entity_poly.type
_entity_poly.pdbx_seq_one_letter_code
_entity_poly.pdbx_strand_id
1 'polypeptide(L)'
;MLHRTLLNVFILFCSYASSHLTLEIDNGVIGEPEVQCGSDSISLLFHSRNPFGGKVFVKGFVADGDCVMMGDNKLDHRFTVKHDGCGVRRQREVNGVVIITTVIVSFHPIFITKVDRAYRMSCFYVEGTKKVQQQLDIAALTTQVIEGQTQLPVCR
;
A
#
# COMPACT_ATOMS: atom_id res chain seq x y z
N MET A 1 -50.67 -33.90 -33.21
CA MET A 1 -49.22 -34.11 -33.47
C MET A 1 -48.42 -32.81 -33.50
N LEU A 2 -48.93 -31.72 -34.12
CA LEU A 2 -48.25 -30.41 -34.20
C LEU A 2 -47.81 -29.78 -32.86
N HIS A 3 -48.58 -29.96 -31.79
CA HIS A 3 -48.25 -29.34 -30.49
C HIS A 3 -47.02 -29.97 -29.81
N ARG A 4 -46.80 -31.28 -30.01
CA ARG A 4 -45.62 -31.99 -29.47
C ARG A 4 -44.35 -31.66 -30.25
N THR A 5 -44.45 -31.42 -31.57
CA THR A 5 -43.31 -30.99 -32.39
C THR A 5 -42.90 -29.55 -32.08
N LEU A 6 -43.85 -28.64 -31.84
CA LEU A 6 -43.56 -27.27 -31.41
C LEU A 6 -42.88 -27.21 -30.04
N LEU A 7 -43.32 -28.04 -29.08
CA LEU A 7 -42.71 -28.14 -27.76
C LEU A 7 -41.25 -28.64 -27.84
N ASN A 8 -40.99 -29.66 -28.67
CA ASN A 8 -39.63 -30.19 -28.87
C ASN A 8 -38.71 -29.19 -29.57
N VAL A 9 -39.22 -28.43 -30.55
CA VAL A 9 -38.46 -27.35 -31.20
C VAL A 9 -38.13 -26.24 -30.20
N PHE A 10 -39.07 -25.88 -29.33
CA PHE A 10 -38.84 -24.87 -28.29
C PHE A 10 -37.79 -25.32 -27.25
N ILE A 11 -37.82 -26.59 -26.84
CA ILE A 11 -36.81 -27.18 -25.94
C ILE A 11 -35.43 -27.23 -26.61
N LEU A 12 -35.35 -27.61 -27.89
CA LEU A 12 -34.10 -27.59 -28.65
C LEU A 12 -33.54 -26.16 -28.79
N PHE A 13 -34.38 -25.17 -29.08
CA PHE A 13 -33.97 -23.77 -29.18
C PHE A 13 -33.48 -23.21 -27.83
N CYS A 14 -34.14 -23.59 -26.73
CA CYS A 14 -33.75 -23.18 -25.38
C CYS A 14 -32.43 -23.83 -24.92
N SER A 15 -32.17 -25.08 -25.36
CA SER A 15 -30.90 -25.76 -25.10
C SER A 15 -29.72 -25.16 -25.90
N TYR A 16 -30.00 -24.57 -27.08
CA TYR A 16 -29.01 -23.89 -27.91
C TYR A 16 -28.71 -22.46 -27.44
N ALA A 17 -29.69 -21.81 -26.79
CA ALA A 17 -29.55 -20.45 -26.25
C ALA A 17 -28.82 -20.37 -24.89
N SER A 18 -28.38 -21.51 -24.34
CA SER A 18 -27.73 -21.60 -23.03
C SER A 18 -26.20 -21.50 -23.07
N SER A 19 -25.60 -21.18 -24.21
CA SER A 19 -24.18 -20.80 -24.30
C SER A 19 -23.99 -19.39 -23.70
N HIS A 20 -23.98 -19.33 -22.37
CA HIS A 20 -23.55 -18.14 -21.64
C HIS A 20 -22.11 -17.80 -22.04
N LEU A 21 -21.93 -16.69 -22.75
CA LEU A 21 -20.62 -16.06 -22.92
C LEU A 21 -20.27 -15.40 -21.58
N THR A 22 -19.71 -16.16 -20.65
CA THR A 22 -19.12 -15.60 -19.44
C THR A 22 -17.85 -14.86 -19.85
N LEU A 23 -17.90 -13.52 -19.77
CA LEU A 23 -16.73 -12.66 -19.96
C LEU A 23 -15.84 -12.82 -18.72
N GLU A 24 -15.11 -13.94 -18.66
CA GLU A 24 -14.14 -14.19 -17.61
C GLU A 24 -12.93 -13.28 -17.84
N ILE A 25 -12.64 -12.41 -16.87
CA ILE A 25 -11.37 -11.70 -16.83
C ILE A 25 -10.31 -12.75 -16.50
N ASP A 26 -9.63 -13.27 -17.51
CA ASP A 26 -8.49 -14.19 -17.34
C ASP A 26 -7.22 -13.39 -16.99
N ASN A 27 -7.26 -12.67 -15.87
CA ASN A 27 -6.08 -12.04 -15.30
C ASN A 27 -6.11 -12.17 -13.78
N GLY A 28 -4.94 -12.09 -13.17
CA GLY A 28 -4.76 -12.29 -11.74
C GLY A 28 -3.33 -12.01 -11.32
N VAL A 29 -3.15 -11.78 -10.02
CA VAL A 29 -1.82 -11.71 -9.42
C VAL A 29 -1.24 -13.13 -9.38
N ILE A 30 -0.01 -13.27 -9.88
CA ILE A 30 0.76 -14.51 -9.82
C ILE A 30 1.52 -14.58 -8.50
N GLY A 31 1.40 -15.71 -7.81
CA GLY A 31 2.12 -15.94 -6.56
C GLY A 31 1.67 -15.04 -5.41
N GLU A 32 2.51 -14.99 -4.38
CA GLU A 32 2.33 -14.09 -3.24
C GLU A 32 3.07 -12.77 -3.51
N PRO A 33 2.42 -11.61 -3.38
CA PRO A 33 3.08 -10.33 -3.56
C PRO A 33 4.06 -10.03 -2.42
N GLU A 34 5.07 -9.22 -2.70
CA GLU A 34 6.07 -8.79 -1.71
C GLU A 34 5.62 -7.50 -1.01
N VAL A 35 5.84 -7.43 0.30
CA VAL A 35 5.62 -6.22 1.11
C VAL A 35 6.97 -5.63 1.51
N GLN A 36 7.21 -4.38 1.13
CA GLN A 36 8.42 -3.64 1.51
C GLN A 36 8.09 -2.55 2.53
N CYS A 37 8.66 -2.66 3.72
CA CYS A 37 8.51 -1.73 4.83
C CYS A 37 9.62 -0.67 4.80
N GLY A 38 9.29 0.56 4.39
CA GLY A 38 10.17 1.72 4.45
C GLY A 38 10.07 2.46 5.79
N SER A 39 10.84 3.52 5.99
CA SER A 39 10.76 4.34 7.21
C SER A 39 9.50 5.22 7.27
N ASP A 40 8.99 5.62 6.11
CA ASP A 40 7.85 6.55 5.96
C ASP A 40 6.70 5.98 5.11
N SER A 41 6.84 4.76 4.60
CA SER A 41 5.90 4.17 3.66
C SER A 41 5.94 2.63 3.65
N ILE A 42 4.85 2.01 3.20
CA ILE A 42 4.73 0.57 2.95
C ILE A 42 4.40 0.36 1.48
N SER A 43 5.12 -0.51 0.79
CA SER A 43 4.88 -0.81 -0.63
C SER A 43 4.42 -2.25 -0.85
N LEU A 44 3.41 -2.43 -1.71
CA LEU A 44 3.03 -3.72 -2.29
C LEU A 44 3.69 -3.87 -3.65
N LEU A 45 4.41 -4.96 -3.87
CA LEU A 45 4.96 -5.33 -5.17
C LEU A 45 4.26 -6.60 -5.64
N PHE A 46 3.72 -6.58 -6.84
CA PHE A 46 3.01 -7.74 -7.40
C PHE A 46 3.27 -7.89 -8.89
N HIS A 47 3.15 -9.13 -9.36
CA HIS A 47 3.24 -9.50 -10.75
C HIS A 47 1.88 -10.02 -11.24
N SER A 48 1.37 -9.51 -12.35
CA SER A 48 0.13 -9.97 -12.97
C SER A 48 0.38 -10.96 -14.11
N ARG A 49 -0.55 -11.90 -14.35
CA ARG A 49 -0.46 -12.87 -15.44
C ARG A 49 -0.45 -12.22 -16.82
N ASN A 50 -1.31 -11.24 -17.01
CA ASN A 50 -1.43 -10.45 -18.23
C ASN A 50 -1.25 -8.96 -17.89
N PRO A 51 -1.01 -8.09 -18.89
CA PRO A 51 -0.92 -6.65 -18.70
C PRO A 51 -2.04 -6.09 -17.80
N PHE A 52 -1.64 -5.33 -16.78
CA PHE A 52 -2.57 -4.79 -15.80
C PHE A 52 -3.06 -3.40 -16.23
N GLY A 53 -4.34 -3.32 -16.63
CA GLY A 53 -5.05 -2.07 -16.95
C GLY A 53 -6.10 -1.68 -15.90
N GLY A 54 -6.04 -2.28 -14.71
CA GLY A 54 -6.98 -2.06 -13.63
C GLY A 54 -6.61 -0.88 -12.73
N LYS A 55 -6.97 -0.97 -11.44
CA LYS A 55 -6.55 0.00 -10.41
C LYS A 55 -6.17 -0.69 -9.11
N VAL A 56 -5.23 -0.07 -8.41
CA VAL A 56 -4.79 -0.45 -7.07
C VAL A 56 -5.17 0.67 -6.12
N PHE A 57 -5.77 0.37 -4.97
CA PHE A 57 -6.19 1.42 -4.05
C PHE A 57 -6.24 0.94 -2.59
N VAL A 58 -6.15 1.89 -1.66
CA VAL A 58 -6.30 1.58 -0.23
C VAL A 58 -7.78 1.42 0.12
N LYS A 59 -8.10 0.35 0.87
CA LYS A 59 -9.46 0.03 1.28
C LYS A 59 -10.09 1.20 2.04
N GLY A 60 -11.19 1.73 1.51
CA GLY A 60 -11.92 2.85 2.10
C GLY A 60 -11.45 4.24 1.66
N PHE A 61 -10.39 4.33 0.85
CA PHE A 61 -9.77 5.59 0.42
C PHE A 61 -9.72 5.71 -1.12
N VAL A 62 -10.60 5.02 -1.84
CA VAL A 62 -10.64 5.04 -3.32
C VAL A 62 -11.01 6.40 -3.93
N ALA A 63 -11.63 7.29 -3.15
CA ALA A 63 -11.99 8.63 -3.60
C ALA A 63 -10.81 9.62 -3.53
N ASP A 64 -9.75 9.26 -2.79
CA ASP A 64 -8.55 10.08 -2.65
C ASP A 64 -7.55 9.68 -3.75
N GLY A 65 -7.18 10.64 -4.60
CA GLY A 65 -6.27 10.41 -5.72
C GLY A 65 -4.88 9.94 -5.29
N ASP A 66 -4.41 10.34 -4.11
CA ASP A 66 -3.11 9.94 -3.58
C ASP A 66 -3.11 8.48 -3.07
N CYS A 67 -4.30 7.90 -2.90
CA CYS A 67 -4.51 6.54 -2.40
C CYS A 67 -4.91 5.54 -3.49
N VAL A 68 -4.78 5.94 -4.76
CA VAL A 68 -5.13 5.16 -5.95
C VAL A 68 -4.00 5.19 -6.97
N MET A 69 -3.76 4.07 -7.63
CA MET A 69 -2.86 3.95 -8.77
C MET A 69 -3.56 3.21 -9.91
N MET A 70 -3.55 3.79 -11.09
CA MET A 70 -4.02 3.12 -12.31
C MET A 70 -2.92 2.22 -12.86
N GLY A 71 -3.32 1.08 -13.42
CA GLY A 71 -2.40 0.18 -14.12
C GLY A 71 -1.81 0.84 -15.37
N ASP A 72 -0.55 0.52 -15.67
CA ASP A 72 0.22 1.06 -16.79
C ASP A 72 0.45 0.03 -17.91
N ASN A 73 -0.37 -1.03 -17.96
CA ASN A 73 -0.27 -2.14 -18.92
C ASN A 73 1.07 -2.91 -18.86
N LYS A 74 1.78 -2.83 -17.74
CA LYS A 74 2.92 -3.72 -17.46
C LYS A 74 2.45 -4.96 -16.69
N LEU A 75 3.41 -5.84 -16.40
CA LEU A 75 3.19 -7.03 -15.58
C LEU A 75 3.61 -6.79 -14.13
N ASP A 76 4.66 -5.99 -13.91
CA ASP A 76 5.19 -5.70 -12.59
C ASP A 76 4.74 -4.32 -12.10
N HIS A 77 4.24 -4.28 -10.87
CA HIS A 77 3.73 -3.05 -10.27
C HIS A 77 4.20 -2.89 -8.83
N ARG A 78 4.40 -1.64 -8.45
CA ARG A 78 4.71 -1.21 -7.09
C ARG A 78 3.69 -0.16 -6.68
N PHE A 79 2.94 -0.44 -5.62
CA PHE A 79 2.01 0.52 -5.03
C PHE A 79 2.49 0.92 -3.63
N THR A 80 2.80 2.20 -3.45
CA THR A 80 3.38 2.74 -2.21
C THR A 80 2.36 3.57 -1.45
N VAL A 81 2.16 3.26 -0.17
CA VAL A 81 1.27 3.97 0.74
C VAL A 81 2.10 4.64 1.82
N LYS A 82 2.01 5.95 1.96
CA LYS A 82 2.71 6.69 3.02
C LYS A 82 2.08 6.42 4.39
N HIS A 83 2.90 6.40 5.44
CA HIS A 83 2.46 6.13 6.82
C HIS A 83 1.51 7.20 7.40
N ASP A 84 1.49 8.39 6.83
CA ASP A 84 0.70 9.56 7.25
C ASP A 84 -0.59 9.75 6.44
N GLY A 85 -0.85 8.90 5.43
CA GLY A 85 -2.00 9.01 4.54
C GLY A 85 -2.88 7.75 4.47
N CYS A 86 -3.94 7.83 3.66
CA CYS A 86 -4.78 6.70 3.23
C CYS A 86 -5.34 5.78 4.35
N GLY A 87 -5.55 6.31 5.55
CA GLY A 87 -6.08 5.54 6.68
C GLY A 87 -5.18 4.41 7.16
N VAL A 88 -3.87 4.53 6.96
CA VAL A 88 -2.89 3.64 7.56
C VAL A 88 -3.08 3.60 9.07
N ARG A 89 -3.18 2.38 9.63
CA ARG A 89 -3.43 2.17 11.06
C ARG A 89 -2.12 1.90 11.78
N ARG A 90 -1.88 2.62 12.87
CA ARG A 90 -0.75 2.39 13.78
C ARG A 90 -1.26 1.76 15.08
N GLN A 91 -0.72 0.62 15.46
CA GLN A 91 -1.02 -0.05 16.71
C GLN A 91 0.24 -0.09 17.56
N ARG A 92 0.15 0.41 18.79
CA ARG A 92 1.26 0.36 19.74
C ARG A 92 1.36 -1.04 20.32
N GLU A 93 2.55 -1.61 20.26
CA GLU A 93 2.89 -2.91 20.82
C GLU A 93 3.98 -2.72 21.89
N VAL A 94 4.22 -3.72 22.74
CA VAL A 94 5.17 -3.60 23.87
C VAL A 94 6.58 -3.22 23.43
N ASN A 95 7.03 -3.71 22.27
CA ASN A 95 8.40 -3.54 21.77
C ASN A 95 8.49 -2.66 20.51
N GLY A 96 7.43 -1.94 20.16
CA GLY A 96 7.41 -1.19 18.91
C GLY A 96 6.02 -0.77 18.46
N VAL A 97 5.91 -0.49 17.17
CA VAL A 97 4.66 -0.08 16.51
C VAL A 97 4.40 -0.98 15.32
N VAL A 98 3.19 -1.53 15.24
CA VAL A 98 2.69 -2.24 14.08
C VAL A 98 1.96 -1.24 13.18
N ILE A 99 2.38 -1.13 11.93
CA ILE A 99 1.71 -0.33 10.91
C ILE A 99 1.01 -1.27 9.94
N ILE A 100 -0.30 -1.07 9.76
CA ILE A 100 -1.16 -1.92 8.94
C ILE A 100 -1.92 -1.08 7.91
N THR A 101 -1.99 -1.60 6.70
CA THR A 101 -2.89 -1.07 5.66
C THR A 101 -3.44 -2.22 4.81
N THR A 102 -4.57 -1.98 4.16
CA THR A 102 -5.19 -2.98 3.27
C THR A 102 -5.31 -2.39 1.88
N VAL A 103 -4.64 -3.02 0.91
CA VAL A 103 -4.62 -2.62 -0.49
C VAL A 103 -5.46 -3.57 -1.30
N ILE A 104 -6.27 -3.04 -2.21
CA ILE A 104 -7.10 -3.80 -3.13
C ILE A 104 -6.48 -3.66 -4.52
N VAL A 105 -6.15 -4.79 -5.15
CA VAL A 105 -5.76 -4.88 -6.55
C VAL A 105 -7.00 -5.29 -7.33
N SER A 106 -7.50 -4.38 -8.17
CA SER A 106 -8.67 -4.59 -9.01
C SER A 106 -8.28 -4.64 -10.47
N PHE A 107 -8.70 -5.69 -11.18
CA PHE A 107 -8.39 -5.88 -12.61
C PHE A 107 -9.32 -5.08 -13.54
N HIS A 108 -10.27 -4.32 -12.98
CA HIS A 108 -11.13 -3.44 -13.74
C HIS A 108 -10.98 -1.99 -13.24
N PRO A 109 -10.93 -0.99 -14.16
CA PRO A 109 -10.65 0.41 -13.77
C PRO A 109 -11.75 1.04 -12.90
N ILE A 110 -13.00 0.63 -13.07
CA ILE A 110 -14.16 1.27 -12.43
C ILE A 110 -14.67 0.49 -11.20
N PHE A 111 -15.07 -0.76 -11.36
CA PHE A 111 -15.72 -1.58 -10.32
C PHE A 111 -14.87 -2.77 -9.88
N ILE A 112 -15.21 -3.35 -8.71
CA ILE A 112 -14.56 -4.54 -8.17
C ILE A 112 -15.14 -5.80 -8.83
N THR A 113 -14.27 -6.76 -9.17
CA THR A 113 -14.62 -8.01 -9.86
C THR A 113 -14.25 -9.25 -9.05
N LYS A 114 -14.64 -10.44 -9.53
CA LYS A 114 -14.37 -11.73 -8.88
C LYS A 114 -12.87 -12.05 -8.74
N VAL A 115 -12.03 -11.54 -9.66
CA VAL A 115 -10.59 -11.83 -9.67
C VAL A 115 -9.76 -10.87 -8.81
N ASP A 116 -10.41 -9.85 -8.25
CA ASP A 116 -9.77 -8.83 -7.44
C ASP A 116 -9.32 -9.41 -6.08
N ARG A 117 -8.23 -8.86 -5.55
CA ARG A 117 -7.61 -9.35 -4.31
C ARG A 117 -7.38 -8.22 -3.33
N ALA A 118 -7.57 -8.50 -2.05
CA ALA A 118 -7.28 -7.59 -0.96
C ALA A 118 -6.11 -8.13 -0.13
N TYR A 119 -5.04 -7.34 -0.03
CA TYR A 119 -3.82 -7.66 0.69
C TYR A 119 -3.71 -6.80 1.93
N ARG A 120 -3.67 -7.44 3.10
CA ARG A 120 -3.43 -6.76 4.38
C ARG A 120 -1.93 -6.73 4.65
N MET A 121 -1.30 -5.62 4.32
CA MET A 121 0.12 -5.37 4.60
C MET A 121 0.30 -5.03 6.08
N SER A 122 1.34 -5.58 6.72
CA SER A 122 1.65 -5.37 8.14
C SER A 122 3.15 -5.32 8.35
N CYS A 123 3.64 -4.21 8.87
CA CYS A 123 5.04 -3.97 9.18
C CYS A 123 5.20 -3.70 10.68
N PHE A 124 6.14 -4.38 11.33
CA PHE A 124 6.48 -4.13 12.74
C PHE A 124 7.78 -3.33 12.84
N TYR A 125 7.70 -2.15 13.45
CA TYR A 125 8.84 -1.27 13.69
C TYR A 125 9.22 -1.33 15.15
N VAL A 126 10.41 -1.85 15.45
CA VAL A 126 10.93 -1.88 16.82
C VAL A 126 11.31 -0.48 17.28
N GLU A 127 10.82 -0.08 18.45
CA GLU A 127 11.34 1.11 19.12
C GLU A 127 12.73 0.74 19.65
N GLY A 128 13.78 1.22 18.97
CA GLY A 128 15.14 1.00 19.42
C GLY A 128 15.30 1.60 20.81
N THR A 129 15.48 0.76 21.83
CA THR A 129 16.09 1.20 23.09
C THR A 129 17.55 1.53 22.80
N LYS A 130 17.79 2.71 22.24
CA LYS A 130 19.12 3.30 22.27
C LYS A 130 19.42 3.61 23.72
N LYS A 131 19.96 2.64 24.46
CA LYS A 131 20.78 2.95 25.63
C LYS A 131 21.94 3.77 25.08
N VAL A 132 21.83 5.09 25.19
CA VAL A 132 22.91 6.00 24.88
C VAL A 132 24.02 5.69 25.88
N GLN A 133 24.90 4.75 25.56
CA GLN A 133 26.20 4.62 26.21
C GLN A 133 27.08 5.73 25.61
N GLN A 134 26.72 6.99 25.89
CA GLN A 134 27.69 8.06 25.78
C GLN A 134 28.66 7.84 26.93
N GLN A 135 29.74 7.10 26.67
CA GLN A 135 31.02 7.55 27.21
C GLN A 135 31.31 8.88 26.51
N LEU A 136 30.70 9.94 27.04
CA LEU A 136 31.18 11.29 26.82
C LEU A 136 32.46 11.35 27.65
N ASP A 137 33.59 11.05 27.03
CA ASP A 137 34.88 11.43 27.56
C ASP A 137 34.93 12.96 27.45
N ILE A 138 34.48 13.65 28.50
CA ILE A 138 34.54 15.10 28.61
C ILE A 138 36.02 15.44 28.82
N ALA A 139 36.78 15.51 27.74
CA ALA A 139 37.91 16.43 27.71
C ALA A 139 37.30 17.83 27.82
N ALA A 140 37.21 18.35 29.05
CA ALA A 140 36.74 19.70 29.30
C ALA A 140 37.53 20.64 28.40
N LEU A 141 36.84 21.38 27.52
CA LEU A 141 37.48 22.48 26.80
C LEU A 141 38.01 23.45 27.86
N THR A 142 39.33 23.57 27.96
CA THR A 142 39.97 24.58 28.78
C THR A 142 39.68 25.94 28.15
N THR A 143 38.76 26.70 28.74
CA THR A 143 38.55 28.10 28.40
C THR A 143 39.73 28.91 28.90
N GLN A 144 40.47 29.56 27.99
CA GLN A 144 41.42 30.60 28.38
C GLN A 144 40.65 31.86 28.78
N VAL A 145 40.86 32.34 30.00
CA VAL A 145 40.36 33.63 30.44
C VAL A 145 41.22 34.70 29.79
N ILE A 146 40.64 35.48 28.87
CA ILE A 146 41.25 36.70 28.35
C ILE A 146 40.75 37.83 29.26
N GLU A 147 41.60 38.29 30.17
CA GLU A 147 41.31 39.48 30.98
C GLU A 147 41.59 40.74 30.18
N GLY A 148 40.54 41.51 29.90
CA GLY A 148 40.66 42.87 29.38
C GLY A 148 40.59 43.86 30.55
N GLN A 149 41.72 44.49 30.91
CA GLN A 149 41.70 45.61 31.84
C GLN A 149 41.12 46.84 31.12
N THR A 150 39.99 47.34 31.61
CA THR A 150 39.41 48.62 31.19
C THR A 150 39.52 49.62 32.33
N GLN A 151 40.01 50.83 32.04
CA GLN A 151 40.09 51.92 33.00
C GLN A 151 38.73 52.64 33.07
N LEU A 152 38.35 53.09 34.27
CA LEU A 152 37.09 53.81 34.45
C LEU A 152 37.08 55.12 33.66
N PRO A 153 35.96 55.43 32.97
CA PRO A 153 35.85 56.67 32.21
C PRO A 153 35.80 57.88 33.14
N VAL A 154 36.53 58.93 32.78
CA VAL A 154 36.54 60.20 33.50
C VAL A 154 35.27 60.98 33.16
N CYS A 155 34.47 61.30 34.18
CA CYS A 155 33.31 62.17 34.03
C CYS A 155 33.77 63.63 33.85
N ARG A 156 33.17 64.33 32.89
CA ARG A 156 33.22 65.79 32.79
C ARG A 156 31.89 66.38 33.21
#